data_AF-X1AY65-F1
#
_entry.id   AF-X1AY65-F1
#
_cell.length_a   1.000
_cell.length_b   1.000
_cell.length_c   1.000
_cell.angle_alpha   90.00
_cell.angle_beta   90.00
_cell.angle_gamma   90.00
#
_symmetry.space_group_name_H-M   'P 1'
#
loop_
_entity.id
_entity.type
_entity.pdbx_description
1 polymer ?
#
loop_
_entity_poly.entity_id
_entity_poly.type
_entity_poly.pdbx_seq_one_letter_code
_entity_poly.pdbx_strand_id
1 'polypeptide(L)' 'QITKTEIAGVDIIESEKGFLVLEVNSIPGFTALQKVTPINLPEEIVNYFLKSAKG' A
#
# COMPACT_ATOMS: atom_id res chain seq x y z
N GLN A 1 -10.65 9.44 -3.35
CA GLN A 1 -10.00 8.20 -2.87
C GLN A 1 -11.04 7.10 -2.87
N ILE A 2 -10.80 5.97 -3.54
CA ILE A 2 -11.80 4.90 -3.73
C ILE A 2 -12.16 4.23 -2.39
N THR A 3 -11.19 4.08 -1.50
CA THR A 3 -11.33 3.44 -0.19
C THR A 3 -11.38 4.40 1.00
N LYS A 4 -11.21 5.71 0.78
CA LYS A 4 -11.13 6.74 1.84
C LYS A 4 -10.08 6.43 2.94
N THR A 5 -8.98 5.77 2.59
CA THR A 5 -7.81 5.55 3.47
C THR A 5 -6.54 6.13 2.85
N GLU A 6 -5.68 6.70 3.68
CA GLU A 6 -4.37 7.24 3.28
C GLU A 6 -3.39 6.14 2.83
N ILE A 7 -3.56 4.92 3.34
CA ILE A 7 -2.73 3.74 3.01
C ILE A 7 -3.66 2.63 2.53
N ALA A 8 -3.42 2.12 1.32
CA ALA A 8 -4.20 1.05 0.69
C ALA A 8 -3.30 0.00 0.03
N GLY A 9 -3.79 -1.23 -0.07
CA GLY A 9 -3.21 -2.25 -0.96
C GLY A 9 -3.84 -2.13 -2.34
N VAL A 10 -3.04 -2.34 -3.39
CA VAL A 10 -3.51 -2.30 -4.79
C VAL A 10 -3.02 -3.54 -5.50
N ASP A 11 -3.96 -4.31 -6.03
CA ASP A 11 -3.66 -5.49 -6.83
C ASP A 11 -3.59 -5.08 -8.30
N ILE A 12 -2.48 -5.42 -8.95
CA ILE A 12 -2.16 -5.01 -10.32
C ILE A 12 -1.88 -6.26 -11.16
N ILE A 13 -2.35 -6.26 -12.40
CA ILE A 13 -2.02 -7.27 -13.40
C ILE A 13 -1.39 -6.63 -14.63
N GLU A 14 -0.46 -7.35 -15.27
CA GLU A 14 0.09 -6.97 -16.56
C GLU A 14 -0.86 -7.44 -17.70
N SER A 15 -1.08 -6.57 -18.69
CA SER A 15 -1.89 -6.87 -19.87
C SER A 15 -1.22 -6.31 -21.13
N GLU A 16 -1.73 -6.68 -22.31
CA GLU A 16 -1.28 -6.12 -23.60
C GLU A 16 -1.41 -4.59 -23.69
N LYS A 17 -2.26 -3.98 -22.85
CA LYS A 17 -2.47 -2.53 -22.78
C LYS A 17 -1.71 -1.86 -21.64
N GLY A 18 -0.80 -2.58 -20.98
CA GLY A 18 -0.08 -2.15 -19.79
C GLY A 18 -0.70 -2.65 -18.48
N PHE A 19 -0.30 -2.05 -17.37
CA PHE A 19 -0.76 -2.43 -16.03
C PHE A 19 -2.21 -2.02 -15.78
N LEU A 20 -3.02 -2.94 -15.25
CA LEU A 20 -4.41 -2.72 -14.87
C LEU A 20 -4.59 -2.93 -13.36
N VAL A 21 -5.39 -2.07 -12.74
CA VAL A 21 -5.80 -2.22 -11.33
C VAL A 21 -6.98 -3.19 -11.25
N LEU A 22 -6.86 -4.20 -10.39
CA LEU A 22 -7.88 -5.22 -10.15
C LEU A 22 -8.70 -4.92 -8.90
N GLU A 23 -8.03 -4.63 -7.78
CA GLU A 23 -8.64 -4.41 -6.48
C GLU A 23 -7.91 -3.31 -5.72
N VAL A 24 -8.65 -2.58 -4.88
CA VAL A 24 -8.09 -1.63 -3.91
C VAL A 24 -8.61 -1.98 -2.52
N ASN A 25 -7.71 -2.37 -1.62
CA ASN A 25 -8.02 -2.82 -0.27
C ASN A 25 -7.74 -1.72 0.77
N SER A 26 -8.72 -1.41 1.61
CA SER A 26 -8.56 -0.40 2.68
C SER A 26 -7.81 -0.93 3.91
N ILE A 27 -7.76 -2.25 4.09
CA ILE A 27 -7.05 -2.93 5.18
C ILE A 27 -6.18 -4.04 4.57
N PRO A 28 -5.06 -3.68 3.93
CA PRO A 28 -4.16 -4.66 3.32
C PRO A 28 -3.36 -5.45 4.35
N GLY A 29 -3.11 -6.73 4.05
CA GLY A 29 -2.16 -7.55 4.80
C GLY A 29 -0.73 -7.36 4.27
N PHE A 30 0.21 -6.96 5.13
CA PHE A 30 1.60 -6.68 4.72
C PHE A 30 2.62 -7.79 5.04
N THR A 31 2.23 -8.82 5.78
CA THR A 31 3.17 -9.86 6.27
C THR A 31 3.93 -10.56 5.15
N ALA A 32 3.25 -10.91 4.06
CA ALA A 32 3.89 -11.55 2.91
C ALA A 32 4.78 -10.55 2.15
N LEU A 33 4.30 -9.33 1.93
CA LEU A 33 5.04 -8.27 1.25
C LEU A 33 6.34 -7.92 1.99
N GLN A 34 6.32 -7.80 3.32
CA GLN A 34 7.50 -7.52 4.13
C GLN A 34 8.60 -8.59 3.97
N LYS A 35 8.23 -9.86 3.74
CA LYS A 35 9.20 -10.95 3.57
C LYS A 35 9.93 -10.90 2.23
N VAL A 36 9.35 -10.24 1.23
CA VAL A 36 9.86 -10.23 -0.15
C VAL A 36 10.36 -8.85 -0.60
N THR A 37 10.16 -7.81 0.22
CA THR A 37 10.62 -6.46 -0.04
C THR A 37 11.80 -6.09 0.87
N PRO A 38 12.79 -5.32 0.38
CA PRO A 38 13.86 -4.79 1.22
C PRO A 38 13.40 -3.60 2.08
N ILE A 39 12.19 -3.10 1.87
CA ILE A 39 11.64 -1.94 2.59
C ILE A 39 11.12 -2.38 3.97
N ASN A 40 11.39 -1.59 5.00
CA ASN A 40 10.74 -1.76 6.30
C ASN A 40 9.32 -1.14 6.27
N LEU A 41 8.33 -1.91 5.81
CA LEU A 41 6.96 -1.44 5.62
C LEU A 41 6.33 -0.89 6.93
N PRO A 42 6.44 -1.55 8.11
CA PRO A 42 5.94 -0.99 9.35
C PRO A 42 6.55 0.38 9.69
N GLU A 43 7.86 0.53 9.51
CA GLU A 43 8.55 1.80 9.78
C GLU A 43 8.07 2.91 8.84
N GLU A 44 7.91 2.63 7.55
CA GLU A 44 7.39 3.61 6.58
C GLU A 44 5.95 4.05 6.92
N ILE A 45 5.09 3.11 7.32
CA ILE A 45 3.71 3.40 7.74
C ILE A 45 3.70 4.29 9.00
N VAL A 46 4.52 3.97 10.01
CA VAL A 46 4.64 4.78 11.23
C VAL A 46 5.22 6.15 10.93
N ASN A 47 6.25 6.23 10.09
CA ASN A 47 6.87 7.49 9.68
C ASN A 47 5.88 8.39 8.93
N TYR A 48 5.05 7.82 8.06
CA TYR A 48 3.97 8.55 7.41
C TYR A 48 2.98 9.10 8.45
N PHE A 49 2.48 8.25 9.35
CA PHE A 49 1.55 8.66 10.40
C PHE A 49 2.12 9.79 11.28
N LEU A 50 3.38 9.68 11.71
CA LEU A 50 4.03 10.70 12.55
C LEU A 50 4.24 12.02 11.81
N LYS A 51 4.45 12.00 10.49
CA LYS A 51 4.52 13.22 9.67
C LYS A 51 3.14 13.89 9.59
N SER A 52 2.08 13.11 9.38
CA SER A 52 0.70 13.61 9.32
C SER A 52 0.20 14.13 10.67
N ALA A 53 0.60 13.51 11.78
CA ALA A 53 0.17 13.86 13.13
C ALA A 53 0.87 15.10 13.73
N LYS A 54 1.98 15.55 13.13
CA LYS A 54 2.71 16.76 13.54
C LYS A 54 2.19 18.04 12.86
N GLY A 55 1.04 17.95 12.19
CA GLY A 55 0.29 19.09 11.67
C GLY A 55 -0.36 19.91 12.78
#